data_AF-A0A9D2ACN5-F1
#
_entry.id   AF-A0A9D2ACN5-F1
#
_cell.length_a   1.000
_cell.length_b   1.000
_cell.length_c   1.000
_cell.angle_alpha   90.00
_cell.angle_beta   90.00
_cell.angle_gamma   90.00
#
_symmetry.space_group_name_H-M   'P 1'
#
loop_
_entity.id
_entity.type
_entity.pdbx_description
1 polymer ?
#
loop_
_entity_poly.entity_id
_entity_poly.type
_entity_poly.pdbx_seq_one_letter_code
_entity_poly.pdbx_strand_id
1 'polypeptide(L)'
;MALDVGVVLRHGDEGQVRGAVRKVFEYFAEEVRAQTSIRDYLEGEKAVQTLHLVYMNLTNYFVIYPEQELNKGYGDLWMSPNFLNHPEMQYSYVVEFKYVKHDAGEAEVAAKLEEAREQLRQYAGDGRHAQAKGHTTLRYIAVVYRAWELAALEEVVL
;
A
#
# COMPACT_ATOMS: atom_id res chain seq x y z
N MET A 1 6.50 19.91 4.80
CA MET A 1 7.69 19.05 4.78
C MET A 1 7.21 17.69 4.35
N ALA A 2 7.81 17.07 3.33
CA ALA A 2 7.35 15.77 2.85
C ALA A 2 7.49 14.71 3.95
N LEU A 3 6.52 13.81 4.08
CA LEU A 3 6.60 12.69 5.02
C LEU A 3 7.77 11.78 4.62
N ASP A 4 8.69 11.52 5.55
CA ASP A 4 9.72 10.50 5.35
C ASP A 4 9.10 9.12 5.59
N VAL A 5 8.58 8.52 4.53
CA VAL A 5 7.88 7.23 4.57
C VAL A 5 8.76 6.11 5.13
N GLY A 6 10.07 6.13 4.88
CA GLY A 6 10.96 5.13 5.44
C GLY A 6 11.11 5.24 6.94
N VAL A 7 11.30 6.45 7.46
CA VAL A 7 11.36 6.68 8.91
C VAL A 7 10.06 6.23 9.58
N VAL A 8 8.92 6.44 8.93
CA VAL A 8 7.61 6.06 9.45
C VAL A 8 7.38 4.54 9.40
N LEU A 9 7.82 3.86 8.34
CA LEU A 9 7.56 2.44 8.12
C LEU A 9 8.67 1.47 8.56
N ARG A 10 9.84 1.97 9.00
CA ARG A 10 11.02 1.14 9.33
C ARG A 10 10.95 0.39 10.67
N HIS A 11 10.37 0.98 11.71
CA HIS A 11 10.43 0.46 13.08
C HIS A 11 9.18 0.80 13.91
N GLY A 12 8.87 -0.06 14.89
CA GLY A 12 7.81 0.18 15.87
C GLY A 12 7.24 -1.14 16.38
N ASP A 13 6.57 -1.11 17.53
CA ASP A 13 5.69 -2.22 17.94
C ASP A 13 4.50 -2.33 16.97
N GLU A 14 3.72 -3.41 17.06
CA GLU A 14 2.62 -3.66 16.11
C GLU A 14 1.59 -2.53 16.04
N GLY A 15 1.27 -1.91 17.17
CA GLY A 15 0.33 -0.79 17.24
C GLY A 15 0.88 0.46 16.56
N GLN A 16 2.18 0.72 16.72
CA GLN A 16 2.88 1.83 16.07
C GLN A 16 2.94 1.65 14.54
N VAL A 17 3.15 0.43 14.06
CA VAL A 17 3.22 0.12 12.62
C VAL A 17 1.87 0.35 11.94
N ARG A 18 0.77 -0.12 12.54
CA ARG A 18 -0.57 0.13 12.00
C ARG A 18 -0.87 1.63 11.87
N GLY A 19 -0.51 2.39 12.91
CA GLY A 19 -0.64 3.86 12.88
C GLY A 19 0.27 4.52 11.84
N ALA A 20 1.48 4.00 11.65
CA ALA A 20 2.44 4.47 10.65
C ALA A 20 1.95 4.25 9.22
N VAL A 21 1.47 3.04 8.90
CA VAL A 21 0.87 2.71 7.60
C VAL A 21 -0.27 3.67 7.29
N ARG A 22 -1.18 3.88 8.26
CA ARG A 22 -2.28 4.82 8.13
C ARG A 22 -1.83 6.23 7.81
N LYS A 23 -0.86 6.76 8.56
CA LYS A 23 -0.30 8.10 8.31
C LYS A 23 0.27 8.26 6.91
N VAL A 24 0.91 7.22 6.37
CA VAL A 24 1.46 7.27 5.01
C VAL A 24 0.34 7.43 3.99
N PHE A 25 -0.67 6.56 3.99
CA PHE A 25 -1.77 6.63 3.03
C PHE A 25 -2.66 7.88 3.21
N GLU A 26 -2.85 8.35 4.44
CA GLU A 26 -3.55 9.62 4.72
C GLU A 26 -2.78 10.81 4.15
N TYR A 27 -1.46 10.87 4.38
CA TYR A 27 -0.59 11.89 3.80
C TYR A 27 -0.68 11.91 2.26
N PHE A 28 -0.70 10.74 1.61
CA PHE A 28 -0.88 10.67 0.16
C PHE A 28 -2.20 11.28 -0.31
N ALA A 29 -3.31 10.89 0.33
CA ALA A 29 -4.63 11.43 -0.01
C ALA A 29 -4.68 12.95 0.18
N GLU A 30 -4.05 13.47 1.24
CA GLU A 30 -3.94 14.90 1.52
C GLU A 30 -3.10 15.64 0.48
N GLU A 31 -1.94 15.09 0.07
CA GLU A 31 -1.09 15.69 -0.95
C GLU A 31 -1.78 15.73 -2.32
N VAL A 32 -2.50 14.67 -2.69
CA VAL A 32 -3.33 14.67 -3.91
C VAL A 32 -4.44 15.71 -3.81
N ARG A 33 -5.11 15.79 -2.66
CA ARG A 33 -6.18 16.77 -2.43
C ARG A 33 -5.66 18.21 -2.53
N ALA A 34 -4.46 18.47 -2.02
CA ALA A 34 -3.81 19.78 -2.09
C ALA A 34 -3.40 20.17 -3.52
N GLN A 35 -3.12 19.18 -4.38
CA GLN A 35 -2.69 19.38 -5.76
C GLN A 35 -3.87 19.22 -6.73
N THR A 36 -4.63 20.30 -6.90
CA THR A 36 -5.84 20.32 -7.73
C THR A 36 -5.62 19.89 -9.17
N SER A 37 -4.43 20.07 -9.73
CA SER A 37 -4.10 19.65 -11.09
C SER A 37 -3.99 18.14 -11.25
N ILE A 38 -3.54 17.40 -10.24
CA ILE A 38 -3.34 15.94 -10.33
C ILE A 38 -4.64 15.21 -10.07
N ARG A 39 -5.51 15.79 -9.24
CA ARG A 39 -6.82 15.25 -8.88
C ARG A 39 -7.65 14.83 -10.09
N ASP A 40 -7.67 15.64 -11.12
CA ASP A 40 -8.47 15.42 -12.32
C ASP A 40 -7.90 14.28 -13.22
N TYR A 41 -6.68 13.82 -12.94
CA TYR A 41 -6.03 12.69 -13.64
C TYR A 41 -6.01 11.38 -12.83
N LEU A 42 -6.41 11.42 -11.55
CA LEU A 42 -6.44 10.24 -10.68
C LEU A 42 -7.80 9.55 -10.71
N GLU A 43 -8.19 9.13 -11.91
CA GLU A 43 -9.40 8.34 -12.11
C GLU A 43 -9.06 6.87 -12.34
N GLY A 44 -9.64 6.01 -11.51
CA GLY A 44 -9.51 4.56 -11.60
C GLY A 44 -8.33 3.98 -10.81
N GLU A 45 -8.42 2.68 -10.55
CA GLU A 45 -7.48 1.92 -9.70
C GLU A 45 -6.03 2.02 -10.20
N LYS A 46 -5.82 1.89 -11.51
CA LYS A 46 -4.48 1.90 -12.09
C LYS A 46 -3.76 3.25 -11.93
N ALA A 47 -4.50 4.36 -11.98
CA ALA A 47 -3.93 5.69 -11.77
C ALA A 47 -3.43 5.84 -10.32
N VAL A 48 -4.24 5.41 -9.35
CA VAL A 48 -3.89 5.40 -7.92
C VAL A 48 -2.69 4.50 -7.64
N GLN A 49 -2.69 3.26 -8.17
CA GLN A 49 -1.57 2.33 -8.05
C GLN A 49 -0.28 2.94 -8.62
N THR A 50 -0.35 3.55 -9.80
CA THR A 50 0.82 4.15 -10.47
C THR A 50 1.40 5.30 -9.67
N LEU A 51 0.56 6.16 -9.08
CA LEU A 51 1.03 7.25 -8.24
C LEU A 51 1.77 6.72 -6.99
N HIS A 52 1.21 5.72 -6.31
CA HIS A 52 1.86 5.10 -5.16
C HIS A 52 3.17 4.42 -5.56
N LEU A 53 3.18 3.69 -6.68
CA LEU A 53 4.39 3.08 -7.22
C LEU A 53 5.50 4.11 -7.42
N VAL A 54 5.20 5.22 -8.10
CA VAL A 54 6.19 6.27 -8.38
C VAL A 54 6.70 6.89 -7.08
N TYR A 55 5.81 7.32 -6.19
CA TYR A 55 6.23 7.96 -4.95
C TYR A 55 7.04 7.02 -4.07
N MET A 56 6.59 5.78 -3.85
CA MET A 56 7.28 4.83 -2.97
C MET A 56 8.69 4.51 -3.49
N ASN A 57 8.85 4.38 -4.81
CA ASN A 57 10.18 4.19 -5.42
C ASN A 57 11.12 5.38 -5.18
N LEU A 58 10.60 6.62 -5.17
CA LEU A 58 11.42 7.81 -4.90
C LEU A 58 11.96 7.87 -3.46
N THR A 59 11.35 7.14 -2.51
CA THR A 59 11.78 7.13 -1.11
C THR A 59 13.04 6.30 -0.88
N ASN A 60 13.37 5.35 -1.77
CA ASN A 60 14.54 4.45 -1.71
C ASN A 60 14.61 3.47 -0.50
N TYR A 61 13.62 3.47 0.40
CA TYR A 61 13.57 2.54 1.55
C TYR A 61 13.10 1.13 1.19
N PHE A 62 12.34 1.01 0.10
CA PHE A 62 11.83 -0.25 -0.41
C PHE A 62 12.21 -0.40 -1.88
N VAL A 63 12.50 -1.63 -2.27
CA VAL A 63 12.44 -2.08 -3.65
C VAL A 63 10.98 -2.45 -3.93
N ILE A 64 10.34 -1.69 -4.83
CA ILE A 64 8.93 -1.87 -5.15
C ILE A 64 8.81 -2.74 -6.40
N TYR A 65 8.04 -3.82 -6.30
CA TYR A 65 7.74 -4.68 -7.43
C TYR A 65 6.24 -4.60 -7.76
N PRO A 66 5.86 -4.08 -8.94
CA PRO A 66 4.47 -4.08 -9.37
C PRO A 66 4.02 -5.48 -9.83
N GLU A 67 2.74 -5.79 -9.67
CA GLU A 67 2.14 -7.10 -10.02
C GLU A 67 2.56 -7.64 -11.40
N GLN A 68 2.63 -6.74 -12.39
CA GLN A 68 2.92 -7.06 -13.78
C GLN A 68 4.33 -7.65 -13.99
N GLU A 69 5.28 -7.33 -13.12
CA GLU A 69 6.66 -7.85 -13.18
C GLU A 69 6.79 -9.22 -12.51
N LEU A 70 5.82 -9.63 -11.69
CA LEU A 70 5.90 -10.82 -10.84
C LEU A 70 4.97 -11.98 -11.29
N ASN A 71 4.55 -11.99 -12.56
CA ASN A 71 3.74 -13.05 -13.20
C ASN A 71 2.33 -13.28 -12.61
N LYS A 72 1.59 -12.19 -12.30
CA LYS A 72 0.23 -12.20 -11.69
C LYS A 72 0.18 -12.93 -10.33
N GLY A 73 -0.52 -12.35 -9.37
CA GLY A 73 -0.76 -12.96 -8.05
C GLY A 73 0.30 -12.68 -6.97
N TYR A 74 0.97 -11.53 -7.03
CA TYR A 74 1.78 -11.00 -5.90
C TYR A 74 1.08 -9.84 -5.16
N GLY A 75 -0.02 -9.32 -5.69
CA GLY A 75 -0.65 -8.09 -5.22
C GLY A 75 -0.15 -6.86 -5.95
N ASP A 76 -0.91 -5.77 -5.85
CA ASP A 76 -0.66 -4.57 -6.64
C ASP A 76 0.73 -3.96 -6.41
N LEU A 77 1.17 -3.91 -5.14
CA LEU A 77 2.54 -3.52 -4.77
C LEU A 77 3.14 -4.49 -3.76
N TRP A 78 4.28 -5.09 -4.13
CA TRP A 78 5.18 -5.74 -3.18
C TRP A 78 6.30 -4.77 -2.78
N MET A 79 6.37 -4.42 -1.49
CA MET A 79 7.36 -3.52 -0.92
C MET A 79 8.40 -4.34 -0.14
N SER A 80 9.44 -4.78 -0.86
CA SER A 80 10.59 -5.44 -0.24
C SER A 80 11.54 -4.41 0.35
N PRO A 81 12.09 -4.57 1.56
CA PRO A 81 13.05 -3.62 2.10
C PRO A 81 14.31 -3.52 1.25
N ASN A 82 14.83 -2.31 1.09
CA ASN A 82 16.13 -2.08 0.47
C ASN A 82 17.25 -2.32 1.48
N PHE A 83 17.54 -3.59 1.81
CA PHE A 83 18.52 -3.96 2.83
C PHE A 83 19.95 -3.49 2.55
N LEU A 84 20.28 -3.18 1.29
CA LEU A 84 21.59 -2.66 0.94
C LEU A 84 21.83 -1.29 1.58
N ASN A 85 20.80 -0.43 1.57
CA ASN A 85 20.87 0.92 2.13
C ASN A 85 20.27 1.02 3.54
N HIS A 86 19.33 0.13 3.86
CA HIS A 86 18.53 0.16 5.09
C HIS A 86 18.44 -1.26 5.72
N PRO A 87 19.56 -1.80 6.23
CA PRO A 87 19.59 -3.14 6.83
C PRO A 87 18.73 -3.26 8.10
N GLU A 88 18.41 -2.14 8.74
CA GLU A 88 17.62 -2.05 9.97
C GLU A 88 16.11 -2.23 9.78
N MET A 89 15.62 -2.29 8.54
CA MET A 89 14.19 -2.42 8.24
C MET A 89 13.61 -3.68 8.88
N GLN A 90 12.47 -3.52 9.57
CA GLN A 90 11.81 -4.62 10.29
C GLN A 90 10.58 -5.17 9.57
N TYR A 91 10.05 -4.44 8.59
CA TYR A 91 8.77 -4.76 7.96
C TYR A 91 8.86 -4.79 6.44
N SER A 92 8.13 -5.72 5.83
CA SER A 92 7.83 -5.77 4.40
C SER A 92 6.32 -5.73 4.22
N TYR A 93 5.86 -5.19 3.08
CA TYR A 93 4.43 -4.92 2.89
C TYR A 93 3.96 -5.45 1.54
N VAL A 94 2.84 -6.17 1.55
CA VAL A 94 2.02 -6.42 0.35
C VAL A 94 0.84 -5.48 0.43
N VAL A 95 0.65 -4.65 -0.58
CA VAL A 95 -0.46 -3.69 -0.63
C VAL A 95 -1.37 -4.05 -1.79
N GLU A 96 -2.66 -4.15 -1.50
CA GLU A 96 -3.72 -4.35 -2.49
C GLU A 96 -4.63 -3.12 -2.51
N PHE A 97 -4.73 -2.49 -3.68
CA PHE A 97 -5.55 -1.30 -3.87
C PHE A 97 -6.90 -1.69 -4.44
N LYS A 98 -7.91 -0.92 -4.05
CA LYS A 98 -9.20 -0.89 -4.73
C LYS A 98 -9.62 0.54 -4.96
N TYR A 99 -10.40 0.74 -6.00
CA TYR A 99 -10.95 2.04 -6.34
C TYR A 99 -12.47 1.99 -6.47
N VAL A 100 -13.12 3.04 -5.96
CA VAL A 100 -14.52 3.34 -6.21
C VAL A 100 -14.66 4.78 -6.72
N LYS A 101 -15.75 5.05 -7.45
CA LYS A 101 -16.05 6.39 -7.95
C LYS A 101 -16.41 7.34 -6.80
N HIS A 102 -16.28 8.64 -7.04
CA HIS A 102 -16.50 9.68 -6.02
C HIS A 102 -17.89 9.62 -5.35
N ASP A 103 -18.90 9.16 -6.07
CA ASP A 103 -20.31 9.05 -5.67
C ASP A 103 -20.66 7.68 -5.07
N ALA A 104 -19.68 6.78 -4.97
CA ALA A 104 -19.86 5.47 -4.37
C ALA A 104 -20.19 5.59 -2.87
N GLY A 105 -21.18 4.82 -2.43
CA GLY A 105 -21.59 4.74 -1.03
C GLY A 105 -20.71 3.80 -0.20
N GLU A 106 -20.87 3.85 1.13
CA GLU A 106 -20.09 3.04 2.07
C GLU A 106 -20.23 1.52 1.85
N ALA A 107 -21.38 1.07 1.34
CA ALA A 107 -21.59 -0.35 1.03
C ALA A 107 -20.65 -0.84 -0.11
N GLU A 108 -20.40 0.00 -1.10
CA GLU A 108 -19.48 -0.32 -2.20
C GLU A 108 -18.02 -0.29 -1.73
N VAL A 109 -17.66 0.70 -0.90
CA VAL A 109 -16.34 0.77 -0.25
C VAL A 109 -16.08 -0.49 0.58
N ALA A 110 -17.05 -0.92 1.40
CA ALA A 110 -16.94 -2.12 2.20
C ALA A 110 -16.79 -3.38 1.33
N ALA A 111 -17.58 -3.51 0.25
CA ALA A 111 -17.46 -4.63 -0.68
C ALA A 111 -16.06 -4.69 -1.32
N LYS A 112 -15.52 -3.54 -1.75
CA LYS A 112 -14.15 -3.46 -2.27
C LYS A 112 -13.09 -3.80 -1.23
N LEU A 113 -13.28 -3.39 0.02
CA LEU A 113 -12.36 -3.77 1.09
C LEU A 113 -12.34 -5.30 1.30
N GLU A 114 -13.49 -5.97 1.23
CA GLU A 114 -13.55 -7.44 1.29
C GLU A 114 -12.85 -8.10 0.08
N GLU A 115 -13.05 -7.60 -1.14
CA GLU A 115 -12.34 -8.10 -2.33
C GLU A 115 -10.81 -8.04 -2.15
N ALA A 116 -10.30 -6.91 -1.65
CA ALA A 116 -8.87 -6.76 -1.36
C ALA A 116 -8.38 -7.74 -0.28
N ARG A 117 -9.16 -7.93 0.79
CA ARG A 117 -8.83 -8.91 1.85
C ARG A 117 -8.75 -10.33 1.32
N GLU A 118 -9.67 -10.74 0.45
CA GLU A 118 -9.68 -12.07 -0.16
C GLU A 118 -8.45 -12.29 -1.04
N GLN A 119 -8.06 -11.30 -1.83
CA GLN A 119 -6.85 -11.35 -2.65
C GLN A 119 -5.58 -11.44 -1.79
N LEU A 120 -5.47 -10.63 -0.73
CA LEU A 120 -4.34 -10.70 0.20
C LEU A 120 -4.23 -12.06 0.91
N ARG A 121 -5.37 -12.66 1.31
CA ARG A 121 -5.42 -14.03 1.86
C ARG A 121 -4.88 -15.06 0.86
N GLN A 122 -5.26 -14.94 -0.41
CA GLN A 122 -4.77 -15.80 -1.46
C GLN A 122 -3.24 -15.67 -1.63
N TYR A 123 -2.73 -14.44 -1.71
CA TYR A 123 -1.29 -14.18 -1.87
C TYR A 123 -0.45 -14.66 -0.69
N ALA A 124 -1.02 -14.69 0.52
CA ALA A 124 -0.37 -15.29 1.68
C ALA A 124 -0.32 -16.82 1.59
N GLY A 125 -1.39 -17.45 1.10
CA GLY A 125 -1.45 -18.89 0.87
C GLY A 125 -0.42 -19.40 -0.14
N ASP A 126 -0.08 -18.59 -1.15
CA ASP A 126 0.90 -18.94 -2.18
C ASP A 126 2.36 -18.98 -1.67
N GLY A 127 2.63 -18.42 -0.48
CA GLY A 127 3.92 -18.50 0.21
C GLY A 127 5.08 -17.73 -0.44
N ARG A 128 4.87 -17.08 -1.59
CA ARG A 128 5.92 -16.38 -2.34
C ARG A 128 6.53 -15.22 -1.55
N HIS A 129 5.69 -14.37 -0.97
CA HIS A 129 6.11 -13.26 -0.11
C HIS A 129 6.82 -13.74 1.16
N ALA A 130 6.33 -14.83 1.75
CA ALA A 130 6.94 -15.41 2.95
C ALA A 130 8.38 -15.90 2.68
N GLN A 131 8.67 -16.35 1.46
CA GLN A 131 10.02 -16.72 1.02
C GLN A 131 10.88 -15.48 0.70
N ALA A 132 10.28 -14.40 0.19
CA ALA A 132 10.98 -13.19 -0.23
C ALA A 132 11.24 -12.15 0.88
N LYS A 133 10.50 -12.18 1.99
CA LYS A 133 10.54 -11.14 3.05
C LYS A 133 11.88 -11.01 3.81
N GLY A 134 12.78 -11.98 3.67
CA GLY A 134 14.01 -12.05 4.46
C GLY A 134 13.74 -12.11 5.97
N HIS A 135 14.45 -11.30 6.76
CA HIS A 135 14.28 -11.23 8.22
C HIS A 135 13.09 -10.38 8.68
N THR A 136 12.39 -9.69 7.77
CA THR A 136 11.29 -8.82 8.18
C THR A 136 10.02 -9.56 8.58
N THR A 137 9.18 -8.88 9.35
CA THR A 137 7.79 -9.25 9.56
C THR A 137 6.97 -8.77 8.35
N LEU A 138 6.28 -9.71 7.70
CA LEU A 138 5.46 -9.45 6.53
C LEU A 138 4.08 -8.94 6.95
N ARG A 139 3.63 -7.84 6.33
CA ARG A 139 2.37 -7.15 6.62
C ARG A 139 1.52 -7.06 5.34
N TYR A 140 0.21 -7.24 5.46
CA TYR A 140 -0.73 -7.23 4.33
C TYR A 140 -1.70 -6.08 4.49
N ILE A 141 -1.72 -5.14 3.54
CA ILE A 141 -2.46 -3.89 3.65
C ILE A 141 -3.52 -3.82 2.53
N ALA A 142 -4.79 -3.74 2.91
CA ALA A 142 -5.89 -3.46 2.01
C ALA A 142 -6.20 -1.96 2.03
N VAL A 143 -6.28 -1.34 0.86
CA VAL A 143 -6.53 0.11 0.71
C VAL A 143 -7.69 0.32 -0.27
N VAL A 144 -8.68 1.11 0.11
CA VAL A 144 -9.75 1.54 -0.80
C VAL A 144 -9.70 3.05 -0.96
N TYR A 145 -9.52 3.49 -2.20
CA TYR A 145 -9.63 4.90 -2.57
C TYR A 145 -11.01 5.18 -3.18
N ARG A 146 -11.60 6.31 -2.78
CA ARG A 146 -12.79 6.89 -3.41
C ARG A 146 -12.36 8.16 -4.12
N ALA A 147 -12.26 8.11 -5.44
CA ALA A 147 -11.47 9.07 -6.20
C ALA A 147 -10.04 9.17 -5.62
N TRP A 148 -9.67 10.30 -5.02
CA TRP A 148 -8.38 10.51 -4.34
C TRP A 148 -8.44 10.35 -2.81
N GLU A 149 -9.62 10.17 -2.24
CA GLU A 149 -9.81 10.11 -0.80
C GLU A 149 -9.54 8.70 -0.27
N LEU A 150 -8.80 8.60 0.84
CA LEU A 150 -8.62 7.34 1.54
C LEU A 150 -9.93 6.94 2.22
N ALA A 151 -10.72 6.10 1.57
CA ALA A 151 -12.04 5.69 2.04
C ALA A 151 -11.97 4.56 3.06
N ALA A 152 -11.06 3.60 2.87
CA ALA A 152 -10.81 2.55 3.83
C ALA A 152 -9.34 2.11 3.81
N LEU A 153 -8.85 1.66 4.97
CA LEU A 153 -7.50 1.14 5.14
C LEU A 153 -7.49 0.11 6.26
N GLU A 154 -6.91 -1.05 5.98
CA GLU A 154 -6.79 -2.13 6.96
C GLU A 154 -5.51 -2.93 6.78
N GLU A 155 -4.90 -3.28 7.91
CA GLU A 155 -3.92 -4.36 7.96
C GLU A 155 -4.66 -5.69 8.16
N VAL A 156 -4.61 -6.55 7.15
CA VAL A 156 -5.27 -7.86 7.16
C VAL A 156 -4.42 -8.83 7.98
N VAL A 157 -5.01 -9.36 9.05
CA VAL A 157 -4.38 -10.40 9.87
C VAL A 157 -4.65 -11.76 9.20
N LEU A 158 -3.56 -12.47 8.86
CA LEU A 158 -3.55 -13.72 8.08
C LEU A 158 -2.96 -14.88 8.89
#